data_AF-A0A841H2Q5-F1
#
_entry.id   AF-A0A841H2Q5-F1
#
_cell.length_a   1.000
_cell.length_b   1.000
_cell.length_c   1.000
_cell.angle_alpha   90.00
_cell.angle_beta   90.00
_cell.angle_gamma   90.00
#
_symmetry.space_group_name_H-M   'P 1'
#
loop_
_entity.id
_entity.type
_entity.pdbx_description
1 polymer ?
#
loop_
_entity_poly.entity_id
_entity_poly.type
_entity_poly.pdbx_seq_one_letter_code
_entity_poly.pdbx_strand_id
1 'polypeptide(L)'
;MGFEAWIGIAGFAGTLLLVLVGLLNFSVFWRQLRLAQEQIDTAVRQLEIAQKQPDLHLIQRAITETTDYVRLLMDHPHLRPYFYDGAVWAPGDQASLDEVKLMAELILNNFASALMHSAAFPQYPVRGIDRTIMFHLRRSAALREFLTENFDRFPFTGLTMLALKSETRAEVEADLQRMLDAPDVDDAERTRLTEIMELYRTSAPREAIEYTTHTMARRR
;
A
#
# COMPACT_ATOMS: atom_id res chain seq x y z
N MET A 1 -17.29 48.24 -25.06
CA MET A 1 -17.46 46.99 -24.28
C MET A 1 -16.08 46.46 -24.02
N GLY A 2 -15.68 46.54 -22.74
CA GLY A 2 -14.29 46.75 -22.34
C GLY A 2 -13.48 45.47 -22.19
N PHE A 3 -12.17 45.65 -22.36
CA PHE A 3 -11.08 44.69 -22.17
C PHE A 3 -11.19 43.85 -20.87
N GLU A 4 -11.85 44.38 -19.83
CA GLU A 4 -12.15 43.69 -18.57
C GLU A 4 -13.03 42.44 -18.73
N ALA A 5 -14.01 42.45 -19.65
CA ALA A 5 -14.85 41.29 -19.89
C ALA A 5 -14.05 40.13 -20.50
N TRP A 6 -13.06 40.44 -21.33
CA TRP A 6 -12.16 39.44 -21.93
C TRP A 6 -11.19 38.84 -20.90
N ILE A 7 -10.71 39.64 -19.94
CA ILE A 7 -9.90 39.14 -18.83
C ILE A 7 -10.72 38.22 -17.92
N GLY A 8 -11.97 38.57 -17.63
CA GLY A 8 -12.87 37.71 -16.84
C GLY A 8 -13.17 36.37 -17.52
N ILE A 9 -13.44 36.37 -18.82
CA ILE A 9 -13.68 35.14 -19.60
C ILE A 9 -12.41 34.29 -19.70
N ALA A 10 -11.25 34.90 -19.92
CA ALA A 10 -9.97 34.18 -19.96
C ALA A 10 -9.61 33.56 -18.62
N GLY A 11 -9.84 34.28 -17.52
CA GLY A 11 -9.65 33.76 -16.16
C GLY A 11 -10.57 32.57 -15.88
N PHE A 12 -11.86 32.69 -16.17
CA PHE A 12 -12.81 31.60 -15.99
C PHE A 12 -12.47 30.37 -16.82
N ALA A 13 -12.10 30.56 -18.09
CA ALA A 13 -11.67 29.47 -18.97
C ALA A 13 -10.41 28.77 -18.45
N GLY A 14 -9.44 29.53 -17.92
CA GLY A 14 -8.23 28.98 -17.30
C GLY A 14 -8.54 28.13 -16.06
N THR A 15 -9.40 28.62 -15.17
CA THR A 15 -9.80 27.87 -13.96
C THR A 15 -10.58 26.61 -14.33
N LEU A 16 -11.49 26.70 -15.31
CA LEU A 16 -12.26 25.55 -15.79
C LEU A 16 -11.34 24.47 -16.38
N LEU A 17 -10.31 24.87 -17.12
CA LEU A 17 -9.33 23.95 -17.71
C LEU A 17 -8.51 23.24 -16.63
N LEU A 18 -8.09 23.96 -15.58
CA LEU A 18 -7.40 23.38 -14.42
C LEU A 18 -8.27 22.35 -13.68
N VAL A 19 -9.55 22.66 -13.47
CA VAL A 19 -10.50 21.72 -12.84
C VAL A 19 -10.69 20.48 -13.69
N LEU A 20 -10.83 20.64 -15.01
CA LEU A 20 -10.96 19.50 -15.94
C LEU A 20 -9.70 18.62 -15.97
N VAL A 21 -8.52 19.21 -15.96
CA VAL A 21 -7.26 18.46 -15.90
C VAL A 21 -7.12 17.73 -14.56
N GLY A 22 -7.49 18.37 -13.44
CA GLY A 22 -7.52 17.73 -12.13
C GLY A 22 -8.47 16.53 -12.08
N LEU A 23 -9.68 16.66 -12.63
CA LEU A 23 -10.65 15.57 -12.72
C LEU A 23 -10.18 14.42 -13.63
N LEU A 24 -9.53 14.73 -14.75
CA LEU A 24 -8.94 13.72 -15.63
C LEU A 24 -7.81 12.95 -14.95
N ASN A 25 -6.92 13.63 -14.23
CA ASN A 25 -5.87 12.99 -13.45
C ASN A 25 -6.45 12.11 -12.34
N PHE A 26 -7.45 12.61 -11.62
CA PHE A 26 -8.17 11.84 -10.61
C PHE A 26 -8.83 10.59 -11.20
N SER A 27 -9.43 10.71 -12.40
CA SER A 27 -10.02 9.58 -13.13
C SER A 27 -9.01 8.50 -13.50
N VAL A 28 -7.82 8.88 -13.99
CA VAL A 28 -6.76 7.92 -14.33
C VAL A 28 -6.24 7.24 -13.07
N PHE A 29 -6.01 8.02 -12.03
CA PHE A 29 -5.58 7.53 -10.73
C PHE A 29 -6.59 6.52 -10.14
N TRP A 30 -7.89 6.84 -10.17
CA TRP A 30 -8.97 5.95 -9.72
C TRP A 30 -9.02 4.64 -10.51
N ARG A 31 -8.80 4.73 -11.83
CA ARG A 31 -8.75 3.55 -12.69
C ARG A 31 -7.58 2.64 -12.31
N GLN A 32 -6.42 3.21 -11.98
CA GLN A 32 -5.28 2.43 -11.53
C GLN A 32 -5.51 1.79 -10.15
N LEU A 33 -6.19 2.49 -9.24
CA LEU A 33 -6.59 1.92 -7.95
C LEU A 33 -7.50 0.70 -8.13
N ARG A 34 -8.52 0.82 -8.99
CA ARG A 34 -9.41 -0.31 -9.30
C ARG A 34 -8.64 -1.48 -9.92
N LEU A 35 -7.70 -1.20 -10.83
CA LEU A 35 -6.84 -2.23 -11.41
C LEU A 35 -5.94 -2.91 -10.37
N ALA A 36 -5.39 -2.17 -9.40
CA ALA A 36 -4.58 -2.73 -8.33
C ALA A 36 -5.41 -3.62 -7.37
N GLN A 37 -6.64 -3.21 -7.05
CA GLN A 37 -7.57 -4.04 -6.28
C GLN A 37 -7.96 -5.31 -7.05
N GLU A 38 -8.30 -5.19 -8.34
CA GLU A 38 -8.57 -6.35 -9.21
C GLU A 38 -7.34 -7.25 -9.38
N GLN A 39 -6.13 -6.68 -9.35
CA GLN A 39 -4.87 -7.43 -9.38
C GLN A 39 -4.69 -8.30 -8.12
N ILE A 40 -5.17 -7.89 -6.95
CA ILE A 40 -5.12 -8.72 -5.72
C ILE A 40 -6.01 -9.95 -5.89
N ASP A 41 -7.27 -9.78 -6.29
CA ASP A 41 -8.20 -10.89 -6.52
C ASP A 41 -7.71 -11.82 -7.64
N THR A 42 -7.12 -11.23 -8.68
CA THR A 42 -6.55 -11.97 -9.79
C THR A 42 -5.26 -12.67 -9.39
N ALA A 43 -4.41 -12.06 -8.56
CA ALA A 43 -3.21 -12.67 -8.01
C ALA A 43 -3.57 -13.86 -7.13
N VAL A 44 -4.61 -13.76 -6.29
CA VAL A 44 -5.13 -14.89 -5.50
C VAL A 44 -5.58 -16.05 -6.40
N ARG A 45 -6.40 -15.78 -7.43
CA ARG A 45 -6.86 -16.82 -8.37
C ARG A 45 -5.75 -17.38 -9.25
N GLN A 46 -4.82 -16.53 -9.68
CA GLN A 46 -3.68 -16.96 -10.49
C GLN A 46 -2.63 -17.68 -9.66
N LEU A 47 -2.50 -17.41 -8.36
CA LEU A 47 -1.69 -18.18 -7.43
C LEU A 47 -2.19 -19.63 -7.31
N GLU A 48 -3.51 -19.83 -7.33
CA GLU A 48 -4.10 -21.17 -7.39
C GLU A 48 -3.78 -21.91 -8.71
N ILE A 49 -3.62 -21.18 -9.82
CA ILE A 49 -3.38 -21.74 -11.16
C ILE A 49 -1.88 -21.89 -11.48
N ALA A 50 -1.05 -20.94 -11.05
CA ALA A 50 0.37 -20.79 -11.37
C ALA A 50 1.28 -21.75 -10.59
N GLN A 51 0.73 -22.52 -9.64
CA GLN A 51 1.40 -23.70 -9.07
C GLN A 51 1.81 -24.76 -10.12
N LYS A 52 1.45 -24.58 -11.41
CA LYS A 52 1.69 -25.52 -12.50
C LYS A 52 2.50 -24.99 -13.72
N GLN A 53 3.00 -23.73 -13.75
CA GLN A 53 3.66 -23.14 -14.94
C GLN A 53 4.81 -22.14 -14.61
N PRO A 54 5.71 -21.77 -15.57
CA PRO A 54 7.15 -21.56 -15.31
C PRO A 54 7.56 -20.19 -14.74
N ASP A 55 8.68 -20.21 -14.02
CA ASP A 55 9.13 -19.24 -12.99
C ASP A 55 9.51 -17.81 -13.46
N LEU A 56 9.77 -17.58 -14.75
CA LEU A 56 10.40 -16.33 -15.21
C LEU A 56 9.43 -15.13 -15.32
N HIS A 57 8.16 -15.37 -15.68
CA HIS A 57 7.14 -14.32 -15.77
C HIS A 57 6.68 -13.80 -14.39
N LEU A 58 6.79 -14.64 -13.37
CA LEU A 58 6.39 -14.30 -12.01
C LEU A 58 7.39 -13.34 -11.33
N ILE A 59 8.68 -13.46 -11.63
CA ILE A 59 9.73 -12.55 -11.13
C ILE A 59 9.55 -11.14 -11.71
N GLN A 60 9.40 -11.04 -13.03
CA GLN A 60 9.16 -9.74 -13.67
C GLN A 60 7.90 -9.07 -13.10
N ARG A 61 6.87 -9.86 -12.82
CA ARG A 61 5.63 -9.37 -12.23
C ARG A 61 5.83 -8.84 -10.81
N ALA A 62 6.47 -9.59 -9.91
CA ALA A 62 6.72 -9.12 -8.55
C ALA A 62 7.57 -7.82 -8.53
N ILE A 63 8.58 -7.74 -9.42
CA ILE A 63 9.38 -6.51 -9.60
C ILE A 63 8.51 -5.36 -10.09
N THR A 64 7.69 -5.60 -11.12
CA THR A 64 6.76 -4.61 -11.69
C THR A 64 5.76 -4.12 -10.64
N GLU A 65 5.16 -5.02 -9.86
CA GLU A 65 4.24 -4.69 -8.77
C GLU A 65 4.92 -3.78 -7.74
N THR A 66 6.16 -4.07 -7.34
CA THR A 66 6.91 -3.22 -6.39
C THR A 66 7.45 -1.90 -6.97
N THR A 67 7.32 -1.63 -8.28
CA THR A 67 7.95 -0.46 -8.91
C THR A 67 7.04 0.37 -9.81
N ASP A 68 5.85 -0.13 -10.19
CA ASP A 68 4.96 0.59 -11.11
C ASP A 68 4.46 1.93 -10.56
N TYR A 69 4.25 2.05 -9.24
CA TYR A 69 3.89 3.31 -8.61
C TYR A 69 5.00 4.37 -8.74
N VAL A 70 6.24 3.99 -9.03
CA VAL A 70 7.35 4.94 -9.23
C VAL A 70 7.08 5.83 -10.44
N ARG A 71 6.49 5.29 -11.52
CA ARG A 71 6.11 6.09 -12.70
C ARG A 71 5.07 7.14 -12.34
N LEU A 72 4.05 6.76 -11.56
CA LEU A 72 3.06 7.71 -11.06
C LEU A 72 3.70 8.81 -10.20
N LEU A 73 4.66 8.46 -9.34
CA LEU A 73 5.36 9.46 -8.53
C LEU A 73 6.31 10.35 -9.37
N MET A 74 6.74 9.91 -10.54
CA MET A 74 7.43 10.75 -11.51
C MET A 74 6.46 11.71 -12.21
N ASP A 75 5.28 11.24 -12.56
CA ASP A 75 4.23 12.05 -13.21
C ASP A 75 3.55 13.03 -12.23
N HIS A 76 3.54 12.70 -10.93
CA HIS A 76 2.99 13.50 -9.83
C HIS A 76 4.08 13.85 -8.80
N PRO A 77 5.07 14.70 -9.16
CA PRO A 77 6.24 14.94 -8.33
C PRO A 77 5.92 15.59 -6.98
N HIS A 78 4.81 16.31 -6.86
CA HIS A 78 4.33 16.92 -5.62
C HIS A 78 3.94 15.89 -4.54
N LEU A 79 3.68 14.63 -4.92
CA LEU A 79 3.41 13.55 -3.98
C LEU A 79 4.68 12.91 -3.40
N ARG A 80 5.82 13.03 -4.10
CA ARG A 80 7.08 12.36 -3.71
C ARG A 80 7.53 12.63 -2.28
N PRO A 81 7.44 13.87 -1.73
CA PRO A 81 7.89 14.13 -0.37
C PRO A 81 7.23 13.24 0.69
N TYR A 82 5.95 12.89 0.51
CA TYR A 82 5.21 12.05 1.46
C TYR A 82 5.64 10.57 1.43
N PHE A 83 6.26 10.12 0.34
CA PHE A 83 6.62 8.71 0.12
C PHE A 83 8.13 8.43 0.16
N TYR A 84 8.97 9.46 0.02
CA TYR A 84 10.43 9.32 0.00
C TYR A 84 11.16 10.15 1.06
N ASP A 85 10.58 11.29 1.45
CA ASP A 85 11.27 12.30 2.27
C ASP A 85 10.69 12.42 3.70
N GLY A 86 9.71 11.57 4.05
CA GLY A 86 9.11 11.55 5.38
C GLY A 86 8.19 12.73 5.68
N ALA A 87 7.76 13.48 4.65
CA ALA A 87 6.82 14.57 4.85
C ALA A 87 5.49 14.06 5.42
N VAL A 88 4.97 14.78 6.41
CA VAL A 88 3.63 14.56 6.96
C VAL A 88 2.70 15.56 6.30
N TRP A 89 1.55 15.10 5.84
CA TRP A 89 0.57 15.97 5.18
C TRP A 89 0.02 17.02 6.17
N ALA A 90 -0.12 18.26 5.70
CA ALA A 90 -0.72 19.35 6.44
C ALA A 90 -1.76 20.12 5.61
N PRO A 91 -2.76 20.75 6.26
CA PRO A 91 -3.70 21.62 5.55
C PRO A 91 -2.97 22.77 4.85
N GLY A 92 -3.22 22.93 3.54
CA GLY A 92 -2.57 23.93 2.69
C GLY A 92 -1.44 23.40 1.82
N ASP A 93 -1.08 22.12 1.97
CA ASP A 93 -0.17 21.43 1.07
C ASP A 93 -0.70 21.36 -0.38
N GLN A 94 0.22 21.27 -1.34
CA GLN A 94 -0.13 21.16 -2.77
C GLN A 94 -0.90 19.87 -3.09
N ALA A 95 -0.56 18.76 -2.43
CA ALA A 95 -1.28 17.51 -2.54
C ALA A 95 -2.53 17.56 -1.63
N SER A 96 -3.67 17.08 -2.12
CA SER A 96 -4.80 16.81 -1.23
C SER A 96 -4.52 15.61 -0.32
N LEU A 97 -5.15 15.58 0.86
CA LEU A 97 -5.05 14.43 1.77
C LEU A 97 -5.53 13.14 1.09
N ASP A 98 -6.60 13.24 0.29
CA ASP A 98 -7.16 12.11 -0.44
C ASP A 98 -6.16 11.56 -1.46
N GLU A 99 -5.47 12.40 -2.22
CA GLU A 99 -4.42 11.95 -3.15
C GLU A 99 -3.28 11.23 -2.43
N VAL A 100 -2.85 11.73 -1.25
CA VAL A 100 -1.83 11.07 -0.44
C VAL A 100 -2.34 9.72 0.08
N LYS A 101 -3.56 9.66 0.62
CA LYS A 101 -4.15 8.40 1.13
C LYS A 101 -4.32 7.36 0.02
N LEU A 102 -4.81 7.78 -1.14
CA LEU A 102 -5.02 6.86 -2.25
C LEU A 102 -3.69 6.34 -2.82
N MET A 103 -2.67 7.20 -2.91
CA MET A 103 -1.33 6.76 -3.32
C MET A 103 -0.73 5.79 -2.30
N ALA A 104 -0.95 6.03 -1.00
CA ALA A 104 -0.56 5.09 0.04
C ALA A 104 -1.27 3.73 -0.12
N GLU A 105 -2.57 3.73 -0.40
CA GLU A 105 -3.35 2.52 -0.68
C GLU A 105 -2.77 1.74 -1.85
N LEU A 106 -2.50 2.41 -2.97
CA LEU A 106 -1.93 1.79 -4.16
C LEU A 106 -0.59 1.11 -3.87
N ILE A 107 0.32 1.81 -3.20
CA ILE A 107 1.65 1.30 -2.86
C ILE A 107 1.55 0.08 -1.93
N LEU A 108 0.69 0.14 -0.90
CA LEU A 108 0.52 -0.96 0.05
C LEU A 108 -0.15 -2.18 -0.59
N ASN A 109 -1.11 -1.98 -1.49
CA ASN A 109 -1.72 -3.07 -2.27
C ASN A 109 -0.68 -3.78 -3.14
N ASN A 110 0.21 -3.01 -3.78
CA ASN A 110 1.30 -3.55 -4.56
C ASN A 110 2.30 -4.34 -3.70
N PHE A 111 2.63 -3.84 -2.50
CA PHE A 111 3.47 -4.57 -1.55
C PHE A 111 2.80 -5.86 -1.08
N ALA A 112 1.50 -5.83 -0.78
CA ALA A 112 0.75 -7.02 -0.41
C ALA A 112 0.79 -8.07 -1.52
N SER A 113 0.57 -7.68 -2.79
CA SER A 113 0.68 -8.58 -3.94
C SER A 113 2.08 -9.22 -4.03
N ALA A 114 3.13 -8.40 -3.95
CA ALA A 114 4.51 -8.89 -4.02
C ALA A 114 4.87 -9.86 -2.88
N LEU A 115 4.39 -9.60 -1.66
CA LEU A 115 4.58 -10.48 -0.50
C LEU A 115 3.83 -11.81 -0.65
N MET A 116 2.58 -11.79 -1.13
CA MET A 116 1.82 -13.02 -1.39
C MET A 116 2.48 -13.88 -2.47
N HIS A 117 2.93 -13.26 -3.57
CA HIS A 117 3.69 -13.96 -4.61
C HIS A 117 4.99 -14.55 -4.06
N SER A 118 5.73 -13.79 -3.25
CA SER A 118 6.98 -14.27 -2.65
C SER A 118 6.76 -15.45 -1.70
N ALA A 119 5.71 -15.38 -0.86
CA ALA A 119 5.37 -16.44 0.09
C ALA A 119 4.90 -17.72 -0.61
N ALA A 120 4.18 -17.61 -1.73
CA ALA A 120 3.70 -18.77 -2.47
C ALA A 120 4.80 -19.51 -3.25
N PHE A 121 5.92 -18.84 -3.52
CA PHE A 121 6.99 -19.38 -4.33
C PHE A 121 8.36 -19.07 -3.69
N PRO A 122 8.80 -19.88 -2.71
CA PRO A 122 10.02 -19.65 -1.92
C PRO A 122 11.33 -19.67 -2.73
N GLN A 123 11.26 -20.13 -3.99
CA GLN A 123 12.39 -20.26 -4.90
C GLN A 123 12.87 -18.89 -5.43
N TYR A 124 12.08 -17.84 -5.22
CA TYR A 124 12.40 -16.48 -5.65
C TYR A 124 13.27 -15.74 -4.64
N PRO A 125 14.09 -14.76 -5.08
CA PRO A 125 14.92 -13.96 -4.19
C PRO A 125 14.07 -12.97 -3.39
N VAL A 126 13.39 -13.47 -2.35
CA VAL A 126 12.54 -12.72 -1.41
C VAL A 126 13.27 -11.53 -0.78
N ARG A 127 14.59 -11.66 -0.56
CA ARG A 127 15.42 -10.65 0.12
C ARG A 127 15.49 -9.29 -0.55
N GLY A 128 15.22 -9.21 -1.86
CA GLY A 128 15.17 -7.93 -2.57
C GLY A 128 13.89 -7.15 -2.27
N ILE A 129 12.77 -7.87 -2.16
CA ILE A 129 11.42 -7.29 -1.98
C ILE A 129 11.28 -6.71 -0.57
N ASP A 130 11.68 -7.47 0.46
CA ASP A 130 11.60 -7.02 1.85
C ASP A 130 12.36 -5.72 2.09
N ARG A 131 13.55 -5.56 1.50
CA ARG A 131 14.36 -4.35 1.63
C ARG A 131 13.70 -3.14 0.98
N THR A 132 13.10 -3.32 -0.19
CA THR A 132 12.36 -2.26 -0.87
C THR A 132 11.13 -1.85 -0.06
N ILE A 133 10.32 -2.82 0.37
CA ILE A 133 9.13 -2.56 1.19
C ILE A 133 9.51 -1.86 2.50
N MET A 134 10.51 -2.40 3.21
CA MET A 134 11.03 -1.80 4.44
C MET A 134 11.49 -0.36 4.22
N PHE A 135 12.23 -0.09 3.15
CA PHE A 135 12.68 1.27 2.82
C PHE A 135 11.51 2.25 2.69
N HIS A 136 10.47 1.88 1.95
CA HIS A 136 9.30 2.74 1.74
C HIS A 136 8.49 2.92 3.03
N LEU A 137 8.19 1.83 3.73
CA LEU A 137 7.43 1.88 4.99
C LEU A 137 8.14 2.73 6.05
N ARG A 138 9.47 2.65 6.14
CA ARG A 138 10.24 3.43 7.13
C ARG A 138 10.41 4.90 6.75
N ARG A 139 10.29 5.25 5.47
CA ARG A 139 10.46 6.64 4.99
C ARG A 139 9.16 7.39 4.69
N SER A 140 8.01 6.73 4.80
CA SER A 140 6.71 7.37 4.56
C SER A 140 5.81 7.28 5.79
N ALA A 141 5.49 8.43 6.40
CA ALA A 141 4.47 8.50 7.44
C ALA A 141 3.10 8.08 6.89
N ALA A 142 2.75 8.55 5.68
CA ALA A 142 1.52 8.21 5.00
C ALA A 142 1.30 6.70 4.83
N LEU A 143 2.34 5.95 4.43
CA LEU A 143 2.23 4.49 4.32
C LEU A 143 2.02 3.81 5.68
N ARG A 144 2.71 4.27 6.74
CA ARG A 144 2.60 3.67 8.07
C ARG A 144 1.23 3.93 8.70
N GLU A 145 0.75 5.16 8.58
CA GLU A 145 -0.56 5.57 9.09
C GLU A 145 -1.65 4.82 8.34
N PHE A 146 -1.62 4.81 7.00
CA PHE A 146 -2.61 4.10 6.20
C PHE A 146 -2.65 2.60 6.51
N LEU A 147 -1.47 1.95 6.60
CA LEU A 147 -1.37 0.53 6.95
C LEU A 147 -1.99 0.23 8.32
N THR A 148 -1.84 1.14 9.28
CA THR A 148 -2.35 0.95 10.64
C THR A 148 -3.86 1.19 10.70
N GLU A 149 -4.35 2.24 10.02
CA GLU A 149 -5.77 2.60 9.94
C GLU A 149 -6.61 1.58 9.15
N ASN A 150 -6.00 0.90 8.17
CA ASN A 150 -6.68 -0.02 7.25
C ASN A 150 -6.09 -1.43 7.30
N PHE A 151 -5.68 -1.86 8.49
CA PHE A 151 -4.96 -3.13 8.69
C PHE A 151 -5.79 -4.36 8.32
N ASP A 152 -7.11 -4.29 8.48
CA ASP A 152 -8.11 -5.28 8.07
C ASP A 152 -8.06 -5.60 6.57
N ARG A 153 -7.71 -4.62 5.73
CA ARG A 153 -7.57 -4.79 4.27
C ARG A 153 -6.40 -5.69 3.87
N PHE A 154 -5.44 -5.95 4.77
CA PHE A 154 -4.24 -6.73 4.50
C PHE A 154 -4.19 -8.02 5.33
N PRO A 155 -5.17 -8.95 5.18
CA PRO A 155 -5.33 -10.07 6.09
C PRO A 155 -4.16 -11.06 6.07
N PHE A 156 -3.44 -11.17 4.95
CA PHE A 156 -2.33 -12.11 4.78
C PHE A 156 -0.94 -11.47 4.95
N THR A 157 -0.84 -10.18 4.71
CA THR A 157 0.45 -9.48 4.55
C THR A 157 0.63 -8.36 5.57
N GLY A 158 -0.43 -7.96 6.27
CA GLY A 158 -0.41 -6.88 7.25
C GLY A 158 0.65 -7.12 8.33
N LEU A 159 0.70 -8.31 8.94
CA LEU A 159 1.68 -8.61 9.98
C LEU A 159 3.13 -8.53 9.47
N THR A 160 3.39 -9.03 8.26
CA THR A 160 4.70 -8.89 7.60
C THR A 160 5.05 -7.43 7.38
N MET A 161 4.12 -6.62 6.89
CA MET A 161 4.35 -5.18 6.67
C MET A 161 4.55 -4.43 7.99
N LEU A 162 3.84 -4.78 9.08
CA LEU A 162 4.11 -4.25 10.42
C LEU A 162 5.52 -4.64 10.88
N ALA A 163 5.94 -5.88 10.69
CA ALA A 163 7.29 -6.30 11.04
C ALA A 163 8.38 -5.58 10.22
N LEU A 164 8.12 -5.31 8.94
CA LEU A 164 9.05 -4.58 8.07
C LEU A 164 9.10 -3.07 8.39
N LYS A 165 7.97 -2.46 8.78
CA LYS A 165 7.93 -1.03 9.14
C LYS A 165 8.65 -0.75 10.46
N SER A 166 8.63 -1.71 11.38
CA SER A 166 9.14 -1.56 12.75
C SER A 166 10.61 -1.97 12.86
N GLU A 167 11.33 -1.36 13.78
CA GLU A 167 12.72 -1.72 14.10
C GLU A 167 12.80 -2.75 15.22
N THR A 168 11.83 -2.68 16.13
CA THR A 168 11.80 -3.52 17.31
C THR A 168 10.53 -4.35 17.39
N ARG A 169 10.64 -5.47 18.11
CA ARG A 169 9.49 -6.33 18.39
C ARG A 169 8.41 -5.61 19.19
N ALA A 170 8.82 -4.76 20.13
CA ALA A 170 7.93 -3.97 20.97
C ALA A 170 7.08 -2.97 20.17
N GLU A 171 7.62 -2.39 19.10
CA GLU A 171 6.85 -1.50 18.21
C GLU A 171 5.71 -2.24 17.51
N VAL A 172 5.96 -3.45 17.00
CA VAL A 172 4.91 -4.26 16.36
C VAL A 172 3.82 -4.62 17.36
N GLU A 173 4.18 -5.04 18.58
CA GLU A 173 3.20 -5.32 19.63
C GLU A 173 2.42 -4.07 20.05
N ALA A 174 3.08 -2.92 20.13
CA ALA A 174 2.42 -1.65 20.45
C ALA A 174 1.42 -1.23 19.37
N ASP A 175 1.73 -1.44 18.09
CA ASP A 175 0.81 -1.15 17.00
C ASP A 175 -0.40 -2.08 16.99
N LEU A 176 -0.18 -3.39 17.14
CA LEU A 176 -1.28 -4.37 17.24
C LEU A 176 -2.15 -4.10 18.47
N GLN A 177 -1.56 -3.70 19.60
CA GLN A 177 -2.29 -3.33 20.80
C GLN A 177 -3.13 -2.07 20.56
N ARG A 178 -2.57 -1.05 19.88
CA ARG A 178 -3.31 0.16 19.51
C ARG A 178 -4.50 -0.15 18.62
N MET A 179 -4.37 -1.10 17.68
CA MET A 179 -5.49 -1.56 16.85
C MET A 179 -6.55 -2.26 17.70
N LEU A 180 -6.17 -3.13 18.64
CA LEU A 180 -7.11 -3.79 19.55
C LEU A 180 -7.88 -2.79 20.43
N ASP A 181 -7.22 -1.72 20.86
CA ASP A 181 -7.79 -0.70 21.73
C ASP A 181 -8.61 0.36 20.98
N ALA A 182 -8.68 0.29 19.64
CA ALA A 182 -9.47 1.22 18.83
C ALA A 182 -10.98 1.05 19.12
N PRO A 183 -11.72 2.17 19.27
CA PRO A 183 -13.11 2.16 19.75
C PRO A 183 -14.12 1.54 18.78
N ASP A 184 -13.75 1.46 17.50
CA ASP A 184 -14.57 1.07 16.36
C ASP A 184 -14.30 -0.35 15.85
N VAL A 185 -13.45 -1.11 16.56
CA VAL A 185 -13.12 -2.50 16.21
C VAL A 185 -14.20 -3.46 16.69
N ASP A 186 -14.84 -4.13 15.73
CA ASP A 186 -15.85 -5.16 15.98
C ASP A 186 -15.26 -6.45 16.60
N ASP A 187 -16.13 -7.33 17.09
CA ASP A 187 -15.72 -8.55 17.79
C ASP A 187 -14.96 -9.54 16.89
N ALA A 188 -15.27 -9.57 15.59
CA ALA A 188 -14.61 -10.47 14.64
C ALA A 188 -13.17 -10.01 14.38
N GLU A 189 -12.98 -8.71 14.17
CA GLU A 189 -11.68 -8.09 13.97
C GLU A 189 -10.85 -8.12 15.25
N ARG A 190 -11.47 -7.91 16.43
CA ARG A 190 -10.81 -8.07 17.73
C ARG A 190 -10.27 -9.50 17.92
N THR A 191 -11.06 -10.51 17.55
CA THR A 191 -10.63 -11.91 17.59
C THR A 191 -9.45 -12.13 16.65
N ARG A 192 -9.55 -11.66 15.40
CA ARG A 192 -8.47 -11.77 14.40
C ARG A 192 -7.18 -11.11 14.87
N LEU A 193 -7.24 -9.89 15.39
CA LEU A 193 -6.08 -9.15 15.90
C LEU A 193 -5.45 -9.85 17.12
N THR A 194 -6.27 -10.45 17.99
CA THR A 194 -5.79 -11.23 19.14
C THR A 194 -5.03 -12.47 18.67
N GLU A 195 -5.57 -13.21 17.70
CA GLU A 195 -4.87 -14.35 17.09
C GLU A 195 -3.56 -13.95 16.40
N ILE A 196 -3.54 -12.80 15.73
CA ILE A 196 -2.34 -12.24 15.09
C ILE A 196 -1.30 -11.86 16.14
N MET A 197 -1.71 -11.24 17.25
CA MET A 197 -0.84 -10.90 18.37
C MET A 197 -0.25 -12.16 19.01
N GLU A 198 -1.06 -13.20 19.24
CA GLU A 198 -0.59 -14.48 19.76
C GLU A 198 0.37 -15.17 18.80
N LEU A 199 0.05 -15.19 17.50
CA LEU A 199 0.94 -15.69 16.46
C LEU A 199 2.27 -14.95 16.53
N TYR A 200 2.27 -13.62 16.58
CA TYR A 200 3.49 -12.82 16.65
C TYR A 200 4.30 -13.12 17.93
N ARG A 201 3.63 -13.25 19.07
CA ARG A 201 4.25 -13.51 20.38
C ARG A 201 4.88 -14.91 20.47
N THR A 202 4.23 -15.91 19.90
CA THR A 202 4.64 -17.32 20.01
C THR A 202 5.57 -17.75 18.88
N SER A 203 5.49 -17.08 17.73
CA SER A 203 6.32 -17.45 16.59
C SER A 203 7.74 -16.92 16.78
N ALA A 204 8.71 -17.75 16.37
CA ALA A 204 10.13 -17.41 16.26
C ALA A 204 10.58 -17.30 14.79
N PRO A 205 9.84 -16.63 13.89
CA PRO A 205 10.24 -16.58 12.51
C PRO A 205 11.53 -15.79 12.39
N ARG A 206 12.42 -16.27 11.51
CA ARG A 206 13.73 -15.67 11.30
C ARG A 206 13.65 -14.45 10.39
N GLU A 207 12.65 -14.43 9.50
CA GLU A 207 12.44 -13.39 8.50
C GLU A 207 10.95 -12.97 8.46
N ALA A 208 10.67 -11.69 8.21
CA ALA A 208 9.32 -11.13 8.29
C ALA A 208 8.32 -11.79 7.32
N ILE A 209 8.79 -12.22 6.13
CA ILE A 209 7.95 -12.87 5.11
C ILE A 209 7.30 -14.17 5.60
N GLU A 210 7.88 -14.83 6.60
CA GLU A 210 7.37 -16.10 7.13
C GLU A 210 5.97 -15.91 7.74
N TYR A 211 5.65 -14.72 8.25
CA TYR A 211 4.30 -14.38 8.73
C TYR A 211 3.24 -14.46 7.61
N THR A 212 3.57 -14.03 6.39
CA THR A 212 2.65 -14.16 5.24
C THR A 212 2.46 -15.64 4.89
N THR A 213 3.55 -16.41 4.86
CA THR A 213 3.49 -17.85 4.58
C THR A 213 2.60 -18.58 5.61
N HIS A 214 2.79 -18.29 6.90
CA HIS A 214 2.00 -18.89 7.98
C HIS A 214 0.52 -18.50 7.90
N THR A 215 0.22 -17.22 7.66
CA THR A 215 -1.17 -16.73 7.61
C THR A 215 -1.92 -17.30 6.40
N MET A 216 -1.24 -17.43 5.24
CA MET A 216 -1.82 -18.10 4.07
C MET A 216 -2.07 -19.59 4.31
N ALA A 217 -1.17 -20.28 5.01
CA ALA A 217 -1.32 -21.71 5.29
C ALA A 217 -2.48 -22.02 6.24
N ARG A 218 -2.74 -21.19 7.27
CA ARG A 218 -3.85 -21.38 8.23
C ARG A 218 -5.25 -21.24 7.62
N ARG A 219 -5.37 -20.59 6.45
CA ARG A 219 -6.67 -20.31 5.81
C ARG A 219 -7.04 -21.33 4.71
N ARG A 220 -6.12 -22.26 4.40
CA ARG A 220 -6.34 -23.41 3.52
C ARG A 220 -6.86 -24.59 4.33
#